data_AF-A0A7J3J323-F1
#
_entry.id   AF-A0A7J3J323-F1
#
_cell.length_a   1.000
_cell.length_b   1.000
_cell.length_c   1.000
_cell.angle_alpha   90.00
_cell.angle_beta   90.00
_cell.angle_gamma   90.00
#
_symmetry.space_group_name_H-M   'P 1'
#
loop_
_entity.id
_entity.type
_entity.pdbx_description
1 polymer ?
#
loop_
_entity_poly.entity_id
_entity_poly.type
_entity_poly.pdbx_seq_one_letter_code
_entity_poly.pdbx_strand_id
1 'polypeptide(L)'
;MTKKHYDEIKILLHDDLRYPYLGRDERGYVLHLIKPKRLDSSNVAFQGLKFNLQNPTHKKIIWYLFKASVYHLSLHALLSDLTVYSKWAKGKQLNLAAFVVSLVEDAIIDRNLKKNFGWMLPETVYANVVSYLRMKRVEELSNDISKAMASTLLKYSLGKVKGEIESDMQVDVEAITAMLHKIGEKPTADEKIDCASKIYDALAVYGQAFEVPSLLHAESHGTNDMFYNEQIPSEEEIQPILAEAMQAAGSEFAMQNVGNEGEAHRAITSWLERENAQLKILKEYMDTGKNTRFEEFAFPIEDYAEFQRRKALLGSPVRRILHQLRLLKNVSGEDFKQESGFVDLQEAIQVIASKSQRTDIFVREELQTREDAWSILIDASQSLNMFKGEVRGIAICLAEVARLLILNQNSWGMYAFNNKFYIIKDLTERY
;
A
#
# COMPACT_ATOMS: atom_id res chain seq x y z
N MET A 1 -13.52 9.02 -9.87
CA MET A 1 -12.52 7.97 -10.21
C MET A 1 -11.35 8.64 -10.89
N THR A 2 -10.13 8.41 -10.42
CA THR A 2 -8.90 9.03 -10.93
C THR A 2 -8.62 8.54 -12.35
N LYS A 3 -8.33 9.44 -13.29
CA LYS A 3 -7.90 9.11 -14.67
C LYS A 3 -6.48 8.51 -14.73
N LYS A 4 -5.90 8.16 -13.59
CA LYS A 4 -4.52 7.68 -13.48
C LYS A 4 -4.46 6.18 -13.73
N HIS A 5 -3.53 5.75 -14.57
CA HIS A 5 -3.37 4.36 -14.96
C HIS A 5 -2.57 3.59 -13.88
N TYR A 6 -2.68 2.26 -13.83
CA TYR A 6 -2.12 1.44 -12.73
C TYR A 6 -0.59 1.51 -12.60
N ASP A 7 0.08 2.09 -13.59
CA ASP A 7 1.51 2.33 -13.63
C ASP A 7 1.93 3.73 -13.15
N GLU A 8 0.98 4.64 -12.91
CA GLU A 8 1.24 6.02 -12.45
C GLU A 8 1.19 6.18 -10.92
N ILE A 9 0.61 5.19 -10.22
CA ILE A 9 0.59 5.13 -8.76
C ILE A 9 1.23 3.82 -8.33
N LYS A 10 2.26 3.92 -7.51
CA LYS A 10 2.95 2.79 -6.91
C LYS A 10 2.52 2.65 -5.45
N ILE A 11 2.27 1.43 -5.00
CA ILE A 11 1.95 1.14 -3.59
C ILE A 11 3.01 0.19 -3.06
N LEU A 12 3.61 0.55 -1.92
CA LEU A 12 4.57 -0.27 -1.20
C LEU A 12 4.08 -0.48 0.23
N LEU A 13 4.10 -1.72 0.70
CA LEU A 13 3.75 -2.10 2.07
C LEU A 13 5.03 -2.34 2.89
N HIS A 14 5.12 -1.72 4.06
CA HIS A 14 6.30 -1.73 4.92
C HIS A 14 5.95 -2.23 6.32
N ASP A 15 6.78 -3.10 6.89
CA ASP A 15 6.69 -3.54 8.30
C ASP A 15 7.80 -2.94 9.19
N ASP A 16 8.74 -2.23 8.59
CA ASP A 16 9.86 -1.54 9.24
C ASP A 16 9.60 -0.05 9.48
N LEU A 17 8.68 0.54 8.72
CA LEU A 17 8.27 1.94 8.87
C LEU A 17 7.23 2.13 9.99
N ARG A 18 7.32 3.26 10.69
CA ARG A 18 6.39 3.65 11.75
C ARG A 18 5.16 4.40 11.23
N TYR A 19 5.28 5.22 10.20
CA TYR A 19 4.18 6.06 9.72
C TYR A 19 4.11 6.05 8.18
N PRO A 20 2.91 6.16 7.60
CA PRO A 20 2.77 6.23 6.16
C PRO A 20 3.32 7.55 5.63
N TYR A 21 3.81 7.55 4.39
CA TYR A 21 4.26 8.78 3.72
C TYR A 21 4.09 8.73 2.21
N LEU A 22 4.06 9.89 1.56
CA LEU A 22 3.97 10.01 0.11
C LEU A 22 5.35 10.24 -0.51
N GLY A 23 5.80 9.28 -1.30
CA GLY A 23 7.00 9.39 -2.13
C GLY A 23 6.68 9.81 -3.56
N ARG A 24 7.73 10.07 -4.34
CA ARG A 24 7.67 10.22 -5.79
C ARG A 24 8.81 9.45 -6.45
N ASP A 25 8.51 8.80 -7.57
CA ASP A 25 9.49 8.23 -8.50
C ASP A 25 9.42 8.94 -9.86
N GLU A 26 10.20 8.50 -10.84
CA GLU A 26 10.22 9.07 -12.20
C GLU A 26 8.86 9.00 -12.93
N ARG A 27 7.94 8.14 -12.47
CA ARG A 27 6.66 7.86 -13.13
C ARG A 27 5.45 8.40 -12.37
N GLY A 28 5.59 8.76 -11.11
CA GLY A 28 4.50 9.36 -10.35
C GLY A 28 4.64 9.22 -8.84
N TYR A 29 3.50 9.12 -8.17
CA TYR A 29 3.43 9.03 -6.72
C TYR A 29 3.65 7.61 -6.23
N VAL A 30 4.30 7.49 -5.08
CA VAL A 30 4.55 6.22 -4.38
C VAL A 30 3.91 6.30 -2.99
N LEU A 31 2.89 5.49 -2.74
CA LEU A 31 2.24 5.39 -1.44
C LEU A 31 3.02 4.39 -0.60
N HIS A 32 3.70 4.87 0.44
CA HIS A 32 4.35 4.03 1.43
C HIS A 32 3.36 3.80 2.58
N LEU A 33 2.73 2.63 2.57
CA LEU A 33 1.75 2.23 3.58
C LEU A 33 2.37 1.25 4.56
N ILE A 34 1.82 1.20 5.77
CA ILE A 34 2.29 0.32 6.83
C ILE A 34 1.47 -0.98 6.79
N LYS A 35 2.12 -2.12 6.93
CA LYS A 35 1.49 -3.40 7.23
C LYS A 35 1.83 -3.85 8.65
N PRO A 36 1.00 -4.66 9.32
CA PRO A 36 1.33 -5.15 10.65
C PRO A 36 2.60 -6.01 10.64
N LYS A 37 3.45 -5.82 11.65
CA LYS A 37 4.64 -6.65 11.90
C LYS A 37 4.35 -7.64 13.01
N ARG A 38 4.50 -8.94 12.75
CA ARG A 38 4.30 -9.96 13.78
C ARG A 38 5.36 -9.84 14.89
N LEU A 39 4.90 -9.87 16.15
CA LEU A 39 5.77 -9.92 17.33
C LEU A 39 5.75 -11.33 17.94
N ASP A 40 4.55 -11.91 18.07
CA ASP A 40 4.36 -13.28 18.56
C ASP A 40 3.10 -13.92 17.94
N SER A 41 2.56 -14.98 18.55
CA SER A 41 1.35 -15.68 18.06
C SER A 41 0.07 -14.84 18.11
N SER A 42 0.02 -13.84 18.99
CA SER A 42 -1.17 -13.04 19.27
C SER A 42 -0.95 -11.54 19.08
N ASN A 43 0.29 -11.05 19.13
CA ASN A 43 0.60 -9.64 19.10
C ASN A 43 1.31 -9.21 17.81
N VAL A 44 0.98 -8.00 17.38
CA VAL A 44 1.59 -7.33 16.22
C VAL A 44 1.98 -5.89 16.58
N ALA A 45 3.01 -5.37 15.93
CA ALA A 45 3.31 -3.94 15.90
C ALA A 45 2.69 -3.32 14.65
N PHE A 46 2.02 -2.19 14.80
CA PHE A 46 1.46 -1.42 13.69
C PHE A 46 1.46 0.06 14.05
N GLN A 47 2.02 0.89 13.18
CA GLN A 47 2.17 2.34 13.37
C GLN A 47 2.78 2.78 14.72
N GLY A 48 3.77 2.01 15.22
CA GLY A 48 4.41 2.26 16.52
C GLY A 48 3.61 1.78 17.74
N LEU A 49 2.48 1.12 17.54
CA LEU A 49 1.61 0.59 18.59
C LEU A 49 1.63 -0.94 18.62
N LYS A 50 1.50 -1.53 19.81
CA LYS A 50 1.46 -2.99 20.00
C LYS A 50 0.03 -3.49 20.21
N PHE A 51 -0.52 -4.20 19.23
CA PHE A 51 -1.89 -4.72 19.24
C PHE A 51 -1.97 -6.21 19.54
N ASN A 52 -3.04 -6.65 20.22
CA ASN A 52 -3.40 -8.05 20.41
C ASN A 52 -4.53 -8.43 19.44
N LEU A 53 -4.27 -9.37 18.53
CA LEU A 53 -5.19 -9.85 17.51
C LEU A 53 -6.36 -10.67 18.06
N GLN A 54 -6.32 -11.09 19.33
CA GLN A 54 -7.48 -11.74 19.98
C GLN A 54 -8.56 -10.71 20.36
N ASN A 55 -8.20 -9.42 20.44
CA ASN A 55 -9.14 -8.35 20.73
C ASN A 55 -9.78 -7.82 19.42
N PRO A 56 -11.11 -7.91 19.25
CA PRO A 56 -11.82 -7.39 18.07
C PRO A 56 -11.61 -5.88 17.84
N THR A 57 -11.61 -5.07 18.90
CA THR A 57 -11.36 -3.62 18.83
C THR A 57 -9.96 -3.33 18.30
N HIS A 58 -8.95 -4.11 18.69
CA HIS A 58 -7.60 -3.92 18.17
C HIS A 58 -7.53 -4.21 16.66
N LYS A 59 -8.20 -5.27 16.18
CA LYS A 59 -8.31 -5.57 14.75
C LYS A 59 -9.00 -4.43 14.00
N LYS A 60 -10.09 -3.90 14.56
CA LYS A 60 -10.84 -2.76 14.02
C LYS A 60 -9.95 -1.52 13.90
N ILE A 61 -9.19 -1.18 14.94
CA ILE A 61 -8.26 -0.05 14.95
C ILE A 61 -7.22 -0.19 13.83
N ILE A 62 -6.54 -1.34 13.73
CA ILE A 62 -5.55 -1.58 12.67
C ILE A 62 -6.17 -1.37 11.29
N TRP A 63 -7.33 -1.99 11.05
CA TRP A 63 -7.98 -1.93 9.75
C TRP A 63 -8.43 -0.51 9.37
N TYR A 64 -8.98 0.24 10.32
CA TYR A 64 -9.50 1.58 10.06
C TYR A 64 -8.38 2.60 9.91
N LEU A 65 -7.29 2.49 10.68
CA LEU A 65 -6.07 3.28 10.46
C LEU A 65 -5.45 2.98 9.09
N PHE A 66 -5.40 1.70 8.68
CA PHE A 66 -4.91 1.32 7.36
C PHE A 66 -5.77 1.92 6.24
N LYS A 67 -7.10 1.77 6.30
CA LYS A 67 -8.03 2.36 5.32
C LYS A 67 -7.90 3.88 5.25
N ALA A 68 -7.87 4.56 6.40
CA ALA A 68 -7.69 6.00 6.45
C ALA A 68 -6.34 6.44 5.83
N SER A 69 -5.27 5.69 6.05
CA SER A 69 -3.97 5.95 5.42
C SER A 69 -4.03 5.81 3.90
N VAL A 70 -4.71 4.77 3.39
CA VAL A 70 -4.94 4.56 1.96
C VAL A 70 -5.73 5.74 1.37
N TYR A 71 -6.82 6.14 2.02
CA TYR A 71 -7.68 7.23 1.55
C TYR A 71 -6.93 8.56 1.51
N HIS A 72 -6.26 8.91 2.61
CA HIS A 72 -5.52 10.15 2.76
C HIS A 72 -4.41 10.28 1.71
N LEU A 73 -3.50 9.30 1.62
CA LEU A 73 -2.42 9.36 0.63
C LEU A 73 -2.93 9.30 -0.83
N SER A 74 -4.01 8.57 -1.10
CA SER A 74 -4.61 8.53 -2.43
C SER A 74 -5.20 9.88 -2.84
N LEU A 75 -5.80 10.61 -1.88
CA LEU A 75 -6.33 11.94 -2.13
C LEU A 75 -5.21 12.97 -2.34
N HIS A 76 -4.11 12.90 -1.60
CA HIS A 76 -2.90 13.69 -1.91
C HIS A 76 -2.37 13.38 -3.30
N ALA A 77 -2.23 12.11 -3.65
CA ALA A 77 -1.76 11.71 -4.97
C ALA A 77 -2.68 12.19 -6.11
N LEU A 78 -3.96 12.42 -5.83
CA LEU A 78 -4.94 12.93 -6.78
C LEU A 78 -4.99 14.47 -6.85
N LEU A 79 -4.96 15.15 -5.70
CA LEU A 79 -5.39 16.55 -5.56
C LEU A 79 -4.23 17.50 -5.23
N SER A 80 -3.20 17.02 -4.55
CA SER A 80 -2.13 17.88 -4.06
C SER A 80 -1.09 18.19 -5.13
N ASP A 81 -0.68 19.46 -5.15
CA ASP A 81 0.45 19.94 -5.94
C ASP A 81 1.41 20.71 -5.05
N LEU A 82 2.38 19.98 -4.50
CA LEU A 82 3.38 20.52 -3.59
C LEU A 82 4.39 21.46 -4.28
N THR A 83 4.44 21.47 -5.63
CA THR A 83 5.40 22.30 -6.37
C THR A 83 5.12 23.80 -6.22
N VAL A 84 3.86 24.16 -5.93
CA VAL A 84 3.39 25.52 -5.66
C VAL A 84 4.19 26.17 -4.52
N TYR A 85 4.57 25.39 -3.50
CA TYR A 85 5.24 25.89 -2.30
C TYR A 85 6.77 26.01 -2.44
N SER A 86 7.36 25.53 -3.54
CA SER A 86 8.82 25.42 -3.70
C SER A 86 9.56 26.76 -3.56
N LYS A 87 9.00 27.86 -4.07
CA LYS A 87 9.57 29.20 -3.89
C LYS A 87 9.26 29.77 -2.51
N TRP A 88 8.05 29.55 -2.01
CA TRP A 88 7.59 30.06 -0.72
C TRP A 88 8.38 29.48 0.46
N ALA A 89 8.78 28.20 0.40
CA ALA A 89 9.51 27.53 1.47
C ALA A 89 10.99 27.97 1.58
N LYS A 90 11.54 28.68 0.59
CA LYS A 90 12.95 29.10 0.61
C LYS A 90 13.21 30.07 1.76
N GLY A 91 14.24 29.77 2.55
CA GLY A 91 14.63 30.58 3.71
C GLY A 91 13.72 30.43 4.94
N LYS A 92 12.67 29.61 4.87
CA LYS A 92 11.82 29.26 6.02
C LYS A 92 12.40 28.07 6.77
N GLN A 93 11.98 27.93 8.02
CA GLN A 93 12.34 26.77 8.83
C GLN A 93 11.68 25.51 8.24
N LEU A 94 12.48 24.50 7.91
CA LEU A 94 12.05 23.34 7.12
C LEU A 94 10.85 22.60 7.75
N ASN A 95 10.93 22.23 9.03
CA ASN A 95 9.89 21.46 9.70
C ASN A 95 8.58 22.23 9.83
N LEU A 96 8.65 23.52 10.18
CA LEU A 96 7.47 24.36 10.28
C LEU A 96 6.84 24.58 8.90
N ALA A 97 7.65 24.82 7.86
CA ALA A 97 7.16 24.93 6.50
C ALA A 97 6.49 23.63 6.02
N ALA A 98 7.09 22.46 6.31
CA ALA A 98 6.51 21.17 5.98
C ALA A 98 5.17 20.94 6.68
N PHE A 99 5.09 21.23 7.99
CA PHE A 99 3.83 21.16 8.74
C PHE A 99 2.74 22.04 8.15
N VAL A 100 3.06 23.30 7.86
CA VAL A 100 2.08 24.26 7.34
C VAL A 100 1.60 23.84 5.95
N VAL A 101 2.50 23.37 5.08
CA VAL A 101 2.12 22.88 3.74
C VAL A 101 1.22 21.66 3.85
N SER A 102 1.59 20.68 4.69
CA SER A 102 0.77 19.50 4.95
C SER A 102 -0.61 19.91 5.48
N LEU A 103 -0.68 20.76 6.50
CA LEU A 103 -1.95 21.20 7.09
C LEU A 103 -2.88 21.91 6.08
N VAL A 104 -2.33 22.74 5.19
CA VAL A 104 -3.10 23.41 4.14
C VAL A 104 -3.61 22.41 3.09
N GLU A 105 -2.77 21.47 2.67
CA GLU A 105 -3.16 20.43 1.70
C GLU A 105 -4.16 19.43 2.28
N ASP A 106 -3.97 19.02 3.53
CA ASP A 106 -4.91 18.21 4.31
C ASP A 106 -6.28 18.89 4.37
N ALA A 107 -6.30 20.21 4.59
CA ALA A 107 -7.56 20.94 4.65
C ALA A 107 -8.32 20.99 3.31
N ILE A 108 -7.59 20.98 2.20
CA ILE A 108 -8.18 20.89 0.85
C ILE A 108 -8.71 19.47 0.59
N ILE A 109 -7.96 18.47 1.03
CA ILE A 109 -8.34 17.06 0.92
C ILE A 109 -9.59 16.77 1.75
N ASP A 110 -9.66 17.24 2.99
CA ASP A 110 -10.79 17.03 3.88
C ASP A 110 -12.09 17.60 3.31
N ARG A 111 -12.02 18.73 2.60
CA ARG A 111 -13.18 19.26 1.86
C ARG A 111 -13.62 18.38 0.72
N ASN A 112 -12.66 17.89 -0.05
CA ASN A 112 -12.94 16.98 -1.16
C ASN A 112 -13.46 15.63 -0.64
N LEU A 113 -12.94 15.15 0.49
CA LEU A 113 -13.41 13.96 1.19
C LEU A 113 -14.88 14.13 1.57
N LYS A 114 -15.24 15.20 2.28
CA LYS A 114 -16.62 15.47 2.72
C LYS A 114 -17.60 15.59 1.55
N LYS A 115 -17.21 16.27 0.47
CA LYS A 115 -18.13 16.54 -0.65
C LYS A 115 -18.20 15.42 -1.69
N ASN A 116 -17.06 14.87 -2.08
CA ASN A 116 -16.96 13.96 -3.23
C ASN A 116 -16.76 12.50 -2.82
N PHE A 117 -16.31 12.25 -1.59
CA PHE A 117 -15.97 10.91 -1.09
C PHE A 117 -16.54 10.65 0.32
N GLY A 118 -17.73 11.18 0.62
CA GLY A 118 -18.32 11.11 1.96
C GLY A 118 -18.48 9.70 2.53
N TRP A 119 -18.47 8.68 1.68
CA TRP A 119 -18.46 7.26 2.08
C TRP A 119 -17.17 6.80 2.78
N MET A 120 -16.04 7.50 2.58
CA MET A 120 -14.74 7.25 3.26
C MET A 120 -14.62 7.99 4.60
N LEU A 121 -15.53 8.92 4.86
CA LEU A 121 -15.50 9.79 6.04
C LEU A 121 -15.57 9.01 7.36
N PRO A 122 -16.39 7.95 7.51
CA PRO A 122 -16.52 7.28 8.79
C PRO A 122 -15.21 6.65 9.29
N GLU A 123 -14.42 6.04 8.41
CA GLU A 123 -13.14 5.46 8.81
C GLU A 123 -12.05 6.50 9.04
N THR A 124 -12.09 7.61 8.29
CA THR A 124 -11.18 8.73 8.50
C THR A 124 -11.42 9.40 9.86
N VAL A 125 -12.68 9.68 10.20
CA VAL A 125 -13.02 10.25 11.52
C VAL A 125 -12.69 9.27 12.65
N TYR A 126 -12.93 7.96 12.47
CA TYR A 126 -12.50 6.95 13.45
C TYR A 126 -10.98 6.99 13.66
N ALA A 127 -10.20 7.06 12.58
CA ALA A 127 -8.74 7.18 12.65
C ALA A 127 -8.28 8.49 13.33
N ASN A 128 -8.99 9.61 13.13
CA ASN A 128 -8.76 10.86 13.85
C ASN A 128 -8.95 10.67 15.36
N VAL A 129 -10.08 10.05 15.76
CA VAL A 129 -10.41 9.78 17.18
C VAL A 129 -9.35 8.89 17.84
N VAL A 130 -8.94 7.81 17.18
CA VAL A 130 -7.85 6.95 17.68
C VAL A 130 -6.56 7.76 17.84
N SER A 131 -6.21 8.58 16.85
CA SER A 131 -5.02 9.44 16.92
C SER A 131 -5.09 10.41 18.11
N TYR A 132 -6.23 11.06 18.33
CA TYR A 132 -6.46 11.93 19.49
C TYR A 132 -6.33 11.20 20.82
N LEU A 133 -6.97 10.04 20.97
CA LEU A 133 -6.89 9.24 22.20
C LEU A 133 -5.46 8.78 22.48
N ARG A 134 -4.64 8.55 21.45
CA ARG A 134 -3.23 8.15 21.59
C ARG A 134 -2.26 9.30 21.77
N MET A 135 -2.59 10.49 21.31
CA MET A 135 -1.71 11.66 21.40
C MET A 135 -1.49 12.01 22.88
N LYS A 136 -0.30 12.47 23.24
CA LYS A 136 -0.01 13.07 24.54
C LYS A 136 -0.91 14.28 24.77
N ARG A 137 -1.15 14.64 26.03
CA ARG A 137 -1.80 15.93 26.31
C ARG A 137 -0.85 17.04 25.88
N VAL A 138 -1.39 18.14 25.37
CA VAL A 138 -0.57 19.21 24.81
C VAL A 138 0.37 19.83 25.85
N GLU A 139 -0.06 19.95 27.10
CA GLU A 139 0.75 20.38 28.24
C GLU A 139 1.94 19.44 28.58
N GLU A 140 1.92 18.19 28.10
CA GLU A 140 3.03 17.23 28.25
C GLU A 140 4.09 17.40 27.15
N LEU A 141 3.82 18.22 26.12
CA LEU A 141 4.77 18.49 25.05
C LEU A 141 5.83 19.50 25.51
N SER A 142 7.07 19.24 25.11
CA SER A 142 8.25 19.90 25.69
C SER A 142 8.44 21.37 25.31
N ASN A 143 7.83 21.84 24.22
CA ASN A 143 8.05 23.18 23.70
C ASN A 143 6.75 23.78 23.12
N ASP A 144 6.66 25.10 23.13
CA ASP A 144 5.40 25.80 22.80
C ASP A 144 5.02 25.70 21.32
N ILE A 145 6.00 25.60 20.41
CA ILE A 145 5.72 25.38 18.99
C ILE A 145 5.08 24.00 18.75
N SER A 146 5.55 22.94 19.43
CA SER A 146 4.92 21.62 19.40
C SER A 146 3.51 21.65 19.99
N LYS A 147 3.29 22.39 21.07
CA LYS A 147 1.94 22.60 21.64
C LYS A 147 1.01 23.28 20.65
N ALA A 148 1.46 24.36 20.02
CA ALA A 148 0.67 25.12 19.04
C ALA A 148 0.34 24.26 17.82
N MET A 149 1.34 23.61 17.22
CA MET A 149 1.15 22.75 16.05
C MET A 149 0.22 21.56 16.33
N ALA A 150 0.42 20.85 17.46
CA ALA A 150 -0.44 19.73 17.85
C ALA A 150 -1.88 20.20 18.14
N SER A 151 -2.04 21.35 18.82
CA SER A 151 -3.34 21.93 19.11
C SER A 151 -4.07 22.35 17.84
N THR A 152 -3.38 22.99 16.89
CA THR A 152 -3.94 23.33 15.58
C THR A 152 -4.38 22.07 14.82
N LEU A 153 -3.53 21.04 14.77
CA LEU A 153 -3.85 19.77 14.10
C LEU A 153 -5.11 19.12 14.70
N LEU A 154 -5.16 18.96 16.03
CA LEU A 154 -6.31 18.36 16.72
C LEU A 154 -7.58 19.22 16.60
N LYS A 155 -7.44 20.54 16.76
CA LYS A 155 -8.57 21.48 16.67
C LYS A 155 -9.17 21.46 15.27
N TYR A 156 -8.36 21.40 14.23
CA TYR A 156 -8.83 21.28 12.86
C TYR A 156 -9.50 19.93 12.58
N SER A 157 -8.85 18.83 12.93
CA SER A 157 -9.30 17.48 12.56
C SER A 157 -10.48 16.95 13.39
N LEU A 158 -10.65 17.42 14.64
CA LEU A 158 -11.66 16.93 15.59
C LEU A 158 -12.47 18.01 16.28
N GLY A 159 -12.17 19.30 16.06
CA GLY A 159 -12.86 20.41 16.72
C GLY A 159 -12.45 20.66 18.17
N LYS A 160 -11.50 19.89 18.72
CA LYS A 160 -11.08 19.95 20.12
C LYS A 160 -9.56 19.78 20.29
N VAL A 161 -9.01 20.33 21.38
CA VAL A 161 -7.61 20.18 21.78
C VAL A 161 -7.54 19.17 22.92
N LYS A 162 -6.48 18.36 22.97
CA LYS A 162 -6.28 17.38 24.05
C LYS A 162 -5.47 18.00 25.19
N GLY A 163 -6.17 18.50 26.20
CA GLY A 163 -5.58 19.15 27.36
C GLY A 163 -5.70 20.67 27.29
N GLU A 164 -4.78 21.40 27.92
CA GLU A 164 -4.90 22.85 28.14
C GLU A 164 -3.74 23.61 27.50
N ILE A 165 -4.07 24.74 26.85
CA ILE A 165 -3.10 25.69 26.28
C ILE A 165 -3.37 27.10 26.81
N GLU A 166 -2.34 27.95 26.73
CA GLU A 166 -2.44 29.35 27.15
C GLU A 166 -3.43 30.14 26.27
N SER A 167 -4.02 31.21 26.83
CA SER A 167 -5.07 31.99 26.17
C SER A 167 -4.64 32.55 24.82
N ASP A 168 -3.40 33.05 24.74
CA ASP A 168 -2.89 33.70 23.54
C ASP A 168 -2.69 32.66 22.41
N MET A 169 -2.19 31.48 22.78
CA MET A 169 -2.08 30.33 21.88
C MET A 169 -3.45 29.82 21.41
N GLN A 170 -4.44 29.81 22.31
CA GLN A 170 -5.81 29.43 21.94
C GLN A 170 -6.39 30.36 20.86
N VAL A 171 -6.15 31.67 20.96
CA VAL A 171 -6.60 32.66 19.95
C VAL A 171 -5.97 32.37 18.58
N ASP A 172 -4.66 32.11 18.54
CA ASP A 172 -3.97 31.79 17.28
C ASP A 172 -4.43 30.46 16.69
N VAL A 173 -4.60 29.42 17.52
CA VAL A 173 -5.11 28.11 17.10
C VAL A 173 -6.51 28.24 16.50
N GLU A 174 -7.39 29.05 17.09
CA GLU A 174 -8.73 29.32 16.57
C GLU A 174 -8.70 30.10 15.26
N ALA A 175 -7.85 31.13 15.16
CA ALA A 175 -7.68 31.92 13.95
C ALA A 175 -7.18 31.05 12.79
N ILE A 176 -6.17 30.21 13.03
CA ILE A 176 -5.64 29.25 12.04
C ILE A 176 -6.73 28.27 11.62
N THR A 177 -7.45 27.67 12.57
CA THR A 177 -8.54 26.72 12.29
C THR A 177 -9.62 27.38 11.42
N ALA A 178 -9.97 28.63 11.70
CA ALA A 178 -10.93 29.39 10.89
C ALA A 178 -10.42 29.67 9.47
N MET A 179 -9.11 29.88 9.26
CA MET A 179 -8.52 30.02 7.92
C MET A 179 -8.60 28.71 7.13
N LEU A 180 -8.27 27.58 7.75
CA LEU A 180 -8.40 26.25 7.13
C LEU A 180 -9.86 25.93 6.80
N HIS A 181 -10.81 26.32 7.65
CA HIS A 181 -12.25 26.26 7.36
C HIS A 181 -12.74 27.29 6.33
N LYS A 182 -11.89 28.15 5.78
CA LYS A 182 -12.22 29.03 4.62
C LYS A 182 -11.59 28.61 3.29
N ILE A 183 -10.48 27.87 3.27
CA ILE A 183 -9.79 27.48 2.02
C ILE A 183 -10.67 26.68 1.05
N GLY A 184 -10.89 27.11 -0.19
CA GLY A 184 -11.80 26.41 -1.12
C GLY A 184 -11.44 24.94 -1.42
N GLU A 185 -12.33 24.19 -2.09
CA GLU A 185 -12.05 22.82 -2.57
C GLU A 185 -10.98 22.75 -3.67
N LYS A 186 -10.86 23.84 -4.43
CA LYS A 186 -9.91 24.02 -5.53
C LYS A 186 -9.32 25.43 -5.44
N PRO A 187 -8.54 25.70 -4.38
CA PRO A 187 -7.96 27.02 -4.21
C PRO A 187 -6.90 27.25 -5.29
N THR A 188 -6.77 28.50 -5.70
CA THR A 188 -5.69 28.99 -6.56
C THR A 188 -4.35 28.88 -5.83
N ALA A 189 -3.25 28.93 -6.60
CA ALA A 189 -1.91 28.94 -6.03
C ALA A 189 -1.72 30.12 -5.04
N ASP A 190 -2.25 31.30 -5.35
CA ASP A 190 -2.13 32.48 -4.49
C ASP A 190 -2.90 32.31 -3.17
N GLU A 191 -4.11 31.74 -3.21
CA GLU A 191 -4.88 31.44 -1.99
C GLU A 191 -4.15 30.42 -1.10
N LYS A 192 -3.53 29.40 -1.69
CA LYS A 192 -2.70 28.42 -0.96
C LYS A 192 -1.52 29.08 -0.27
N ILE A 193 -0.79 29.94 -0.99
CA ILE A 193 0.40 30.63 -0.48
C ILE A 193 0.04 31.68 0.57
N ASP A 194 -1.04 32.43 0.38
CA ASP A 194 -1.53 33.40 1.37
C ASP A 194 -1.93 32.71 2.68
N CYS A 195 -2.71 31.63 2.59
CA CYS A 195 -3.10 30.82 3.75
C CYS A 195 -1.86 30.25 4.46
N ALA A 196 -0.95 29.62 3.71
CA ALA A 196 0.28 29.07 4.28
C ALA A 196 1.16 30.14 4.94
N SER A 197 1.28 31.33 4.35
CA SER A 197 2.07 32.42 4.94
C SER A 197 1.49 32.89 6.27
N LYS A 198 0.17 33.11 6.33
CA LYS A 198 -0.50 33.54 7.57
C LYS A 198 -0.36 32.50 8.69
N ILE A 199 -0.52 31.22 8.36
CA ILE A 199 -0.36 30.13 9.34
C ILE A 199 1.10 30.03 9.79
N TYR A 200 2.05 30.11 8.86
CA TYR A 200 3.48 30.06 9.20
C TYR A 200 3.88 31.21 10.12
N ASP A 201 3.47 32.43 9.82
CA ASP A 201 3.81 33.61 10.62
C ASP A 201 3.18 33.54 12.02
N ALA A 202 1.94 33.05 12.12
CA ALA A 202 1.25 32.84 13.39
C ALA A 202 1.93 31.76 14.25
N LEU A 203 2.47 30.71 13.65
CA LEU A 203 3.14 29.65 14.40
C LEU A 203 4.61 29.98 14.71
N ALA A 204 5.31 30.71 13.85
CA ALA A 204 6.74 30.98 13.98
C ALA A 204 7.11 31.73 15.27
N VAL A 205 6.16 32.44 15.89
CA VAL A 205 6.37 33.15 17.17
C VAL A 205 6.63 32.20 18.35
N TYR A 206 6.17 30.94 18.27
CA TYR A 206 6.31 29.94 19.33
C TYR A 206 7.66 29.21 19.34
N GLY A 207 8.57 29.58 18.42
CA GLY A 207 9.94 29.10 18.40
C GLY A 207 10.24 28.12 17.26
N GLN A 208 11.28 27.30 17.44
CA GLN A 208 11.83 26.45 16.40
C GLN A 208 11.22 25.04 16.43
N ALA A 209 10.53 24.64 15.36
CA ALA A 209 9.95 23.30 15.23
C ALA A 209 11.00 22.19 14.99
N PHE A 210 11.15 21.24 15.90
CA PHE A 210 12.06 20.08 15.72
C PHE A 210 11.38 18.83 15.14
N GLU A 211 10.06 18.79 15.22
CA GLU A 211 9.22 17.68 14.76
C GLU A 211 8.14 18.19 13.80
N VAL A 212 7.58 17.29 12.99
CA VAL A 212 6.46 17.61 12.11
C VAL A 212 5.27 16.74 12.53
N PRO A 213 4.37 17.29 13.35
CA PRO A 213 3.27 16.53 13.92
C PRO A 213 2.25 16.16 12.85
N SER A 214 1.85 14.88 12.85
CA SER A 214 0.80 14.33 12.00
C SER A 214 -0.07 13.33 12.78
N LEU A 215 -1.28 13.05 12.28
CA LEU A 215 -2.11 11.96 12.81
C LEU A 215 -1.51 10.60 12.42
N LEU A 216 -1.84 9.52 13.15
CA LEU A 216 -1.22 8.19 12.94
C LEU A 216 -1.35 7.67 11.50
N HIS A 217 -2.47 7.98 10.85
CA HIS A 217 -2.78 7.55 9.49
C HIS A 217 -2.41 8.57 8.41
N ALA A 218 -2.06 9.80 8.79
CA ALA A 218 -1.77 10.89 7.86
C ALA A 218 -0.31 10.84 7.36
N GLU A 219 -0.01 11.59 6.31
CA GLU A 219 1.34 11.70 5.76
C GLU A 219 2.34 12.16 6.84
N SER A 220 3.43 11.41 7.01
CA SER A 220 4.51 11.79 7.91
C SER A 220 5.64 12.48 7.17
N HIS A 221 6.08 13.62 7.72
CA HIS A 221 7.16 14.45 7.17
C HIS A 221 8.40 14.51 8.08
N GLY A 222 8.60 13.50 8.93
CA GLY A 222 9.77 13.39 9.78
C GLY A 222 9.48 12.69 11.10
N THR A 223 10.14 13.15 12.15
CA THR A 223 9.94 12.65 13.51
C THR A 223 8.59 13.11 14.05
N ASN A 224 7.86 12.19 14.68
CA ASN A 224 6.55 12.42 15.27
C ASN A 224 6.45 11.59 16.57
N ASP A 225 6.88 12.18 17.69
CA ASP A 225 6.91 11.53 19.00
C ASP A 225 5.79 12.02 19.94
N MET A 226 4.70 12.53 19.34
CA MET A 226 3.52 13.00 20.05
C MET A 226 2.68 11.89 20.67
N PHE A 227 2.93 10.61 20.35
CA PHE A 227 2.07 9.51 20.77
C PHE A 227 2.70 8.70 21.89
N TYR A 228 1.88 8.27 22.85
CA TYR A 228 2.28 7.19 23.75
C TYR A 228 2.47 5.90 22.95
N ASN A 229 3.39 5.02 23.36
CA ASN A 229 3.65 3.75 22.66
C ASN A 229 2.78 2.59 23.17
N GLU A 230 2.33 2.63 24.43
CA GLU A 230 1.78 1.43 25.11
C GLU A 230 0.24 1.36 25.24
N GLN A 231 -0.48 2.49 25.26
CA GLN A 231 -1.88 2.55 25.67
C GLN A 231 -2.92 2.51 24.53
N ILE A 232 -3.42 1.33 24.13
CA ILE A 232 -4.46 1.25 23.08
C ILE A 232 -5.83 1.65 23.64
N PRO A 233 -6.56 2.57 23.00
CA PRO A 233 -7.87 2.98 23.49
C PRO A 233 -8.88 1.85 23.40
N SER A 234 -9.73 1.74 24.42
CA SER A 234 -10.84 0.80 24.45
C SER A 234 -12.03 1.31 23.61
N GLU A 235 -12.98 0.42 23.29
CA GLU A 235 -14.18 0.82 22.55
C GLU A 235 -15.02 1.84 23.35
N GLU A 236 -15.05 1.71 24.69
CA GLU A 236 -15.74 2.63 25.59
C GLU A 236 -15.14 4.05 25.57
N GLU A 237 -13.82 4.17 25.36
CA GLU A 237 -13.15 5.47 25.19
C GLU A 237 -13.40 6.06 23.79
N ILE A 238 -13.45 5.21 22.76
CA ILE A 238 -13.60 5.63 21.36
C ILE A 238 -15.01 6.15 21.08
N GLN A 239 -16.04 5.38 21.46
CA GLN A 239 -17.44 5.63 21.09
C GLN A 239 -17.97 7.04 21.41
N PRO A 240 -17.80 7.60 22.63
CA PRO A 240 -18.35 8.92 22.94
C PRO A 240 -17.71 10.02 22.09
N ILE A 241 -16.40 9.98 21.88
CA ILE A 241 -15.68 10.98 21.06
C ILE A 241 -16.03 10.82 19.59
N LEU A 242 -16.18 9.57 19.13
CA LEU A 242 -16.58 9.24 17.78
C LEU A 242 -17.98 9.80 17.46
N ALA A 243 -18.94 9.63 18.35
CA ALA A 243 -20.30 10.14 18.16
C ALA A 243 -20.30 11.67 17.97
N GLU A 244 -19.58 12.39 18.82
CA GLU A 244 -19.44 13.85 18.73
C GLU A 244 -18.74 14.27 17.41
N ALA A 245 -17.63 13.60 17.06
CA ALA A 245 -16.87 13.90 15.85
C ALA A 245 -17.67 13.62 14.56
N MET A 246 -18.47 12.56 14.54
CA MET A 246 -19.35 12.23 13.41
C MET A 246 -20.46 13.27 13.21
N GLN A 247 -21.06 13.74 14.31
CA GLN A 247 -22.04 14.82 14.26
C GLN A 247 -21.42 16.10 13.69
N ALA A 248 -20.24 16.49 14.18
CA ALA A 248 -19.52 17.65 13.68
C ALA A 248 -19.10 17.51 12.21
N ALA A 249 -18.83 16.29 11.73
CA ALA A 249 -18.48 16.01 10.35
C ALA A 249 -19.70 16.03 9.39
N GLY A 250 -20.93 16.18 9.89
CA GLY A 250 -22.15 16.25 9.08
C GLY A 250 -22.53 14.92 8.41
N SER A 251 -22.08 13.79 8.98
CA SER A 251 -22.31 12.49 8.37
C SER A 251 -23.55 11.80 8.95
N GLU A 252 -24.72 12.02 8.32
CA GLU A 252 -25.92 11.21 8.59
C GLU A 252 -25.73 9.73 8.18
N PHE A 253 -24.75 9.45 7.32
CA PHE A 253 -24.41 8.11 6.81
C PHE A 253 -23.60 7.23 7.79
N ALA A 254 -23.08 7.77 8.91
CA ALA A 254 -21.91 7.18 9.57
C ALA A 254 -22.14 6.18 10.71
N MET A 255 -23.32 6.08 11.35
CA MET A 255 -23.45 5.18 12.51
C MET A 255 -23.61 3.70 12.13
N GLN A 256 -24.14 3.37 10.94
CA GLN A 256 -24.41 1.96 10.58
C GLN A 256 -23.18 1.23 10.01
N ASN A 257 -22.19 1.94 9.43
CA ASN A 257 -21.03 1.31 8.76
C ASN A 257 -19.74 1.26 9.60
N VAL A 258 -19.63 2.06 10.66
CA VAL A 258 -18.45 2.01 11.58
C VAL A 258 -18.47 0.77 12.48
N GLY A 259 -19.51 -0.07 12.38
CA GLY A 259 -19.69 -1.30 13.14
C GLY A 259 -19.36 -2.60 12.41
N ASN A 260 -18.82 -2.60 11.19
CA ASN A 260 -18.53 -3.85 10.48
C ASN A 260 -17.23 -4.52 10.97
N GLU A 261 -17.23 -4.97 12.23
CA GLU A 261 -16.16 -5.79 12.80
C GLU A 261 -15.86 -7.03 11.96
N GLY A 262 -16.85 -7.53 11.22
CA GLY A 262 -16.69 -8.65 10.30
C GLY A 262 -15.71 -8.36 9.17
N GLU A 263 -15.67 -7.13 8.63
CA GLU A 263 -14.69 -6.75 7.61
C GLU A 263 -13.26 -6.75 8.19
N ALA A 264 -13.06 -6.06 9.31
CA ALA A 264 -11.76 -5.98 9.98
C ALA A 264 -11.26 -7.37 10.38
N HIS A 265 -12.15 -8.21 10.94
CA HIS A 265 -11.83 -9.59 11.27
C HIS A 265 -11.38 -10.38 10.04
N ARG A 266 -12.14 -10.36 8.94
CA ARG A 266 -11.79 -11.09 7.72
C ARG A 266 -10.47 -10.59 7.12
N ALA A 267 -10.26 -9.28 7.05
CA ALA A 267 -9.04 -8.70 6.50
C ALA A 267 -7.79 -9.12 7.29
N ILE A 268 -7.85 -9.00 8.62
CA ILE A 268 -6.73 -9.36 9.49
C ILE A 268 -6.50 -10.88 9.53
N THR A 269 -7.55 -11.70 9.52
CA THR A 269 -7.43 -13.15 9.46
C THR A 269 -6.80 -13.59 8.12
N SER A 270 -7.24 -13.02 6.99
CA SER A 270 -6.66 -13.33 5.67
C SER A 270 -5.18 -12.95 5.58
N TRP A 271 -4.80 -11.79 6.15
CA TRP A 271 -3.41 -11.40 6.27
C TRP A 271 -2.61 -12.39 7.12
N LEU A 272 -3.12 -12.78 8.30
CA LEU A 272 -2.44 -13.72 9.19
C LEU A 272 -2.27 -15.11 8.56
N GLU A 273 -3.25 -15.59 7.80
CA GLU A 273 -3.16 -16.84 7.04
C GLU A 273 -2.03 -16.77 6.00
N ARG A 274 -1.92 -15.66 5.27
CA ARG A 274 -0.84 -15.44 4.30
C ARG A 274 0.54 -15.41 4.99
N GLU A 275 0.68 -14.68 6.09
CA GLU A 275 1.93 -14.63 6.85
C GLU A 275 2.32 -16.00 7.41
N ASN A 276 1.35 -16.77 7.91
CA ASN A 276 1.60 -18.14 8.39
C ASN A 276 2.04 -19.07 7.27
N ALA A 277 1.44 -18.96 6.08
CA ALA A 277 1.85 -19.73 4.90
C ALA A 277 3.30 -19.38 4.49
N GLN A 278 3.63 -18.10 4.43
CA GLN A 278 4.99 -17.63 4.12
C GLN A 278 6.00 -18.11 5.17
N LEU A 279 5.68 -18.01 6.46
CA LEU A 279 6.57 -18.50 7.54
C LEU A 279 6.79 -20.00 7.47
N LYS A 280 5.77 -20.78 7.09
CA LYS A 280 5.90 -22.22 6.89
C LYS A 280 6.89 -22.52 5.76
N ILE A 281 6.73 -21.84 4.62
CA ILE A 281 7.64 -21.95 3.48
C ILE A 281 9.08 -21.58 3.93
N LEU A 282 9.27 -20.42 4.56
CA LEU A 282 10.59 -19.97 5.02
C LEU A 282 11.24 -20.99 5.96
N LYS A 283 10.48 -21.56 6.90
CA LYS A 283 10.99 -22.56 7.83
C LYS A 283 11.49 -23.81 7.11
N GLU A 284 10.75 -24.30 6.12
CA GLU A 284 11.14 -25.47 5.31
C GLU A 284 12.46 -25.22 4.56
N TYR A 285 12.61 -24.04 3.96
CA TYR A 285 13.86 -23.65 3.27
C TYR A 285 15.01 -23.41 4.25
N MET A 286 14.77 -22.79 5.41
CA MET A 286 15.78 -22.61 6.44
C MET A 286 16.28 -23.95 6.97
N ASP A 287 15.38 -24.91 7.22
CA ASP A 287 15.72 -26.24 7.71
C ASP A 287 16.56 -27.03 6.69
N THR A 288 16.20 -26.93 5.41
CA THR A 288 16.93 -27.54 4.29
C THR A 288 18.28 -26.84 4.04
N GLY A 289 18.31 -25.52 4.24
CA GLY A 289 19.44 -24.65 3.96
C GLY A 289 20.46 -24.49 5.09
N LYS A 290 20.34 -25.21 6.21
CA LYS A 290 21.20 -25.08 7.41
C LYS A 290 22.70 -25.16 7.15
N ASN A 291 23.11 -25.94 6.15
CA ASN A 291 24.52 -26.15 5.81
C ASN A 291 25.02 -25.24 4.68
N THR A 292 24.22 -24.26 4.28
CA THR A 292 24.61 -23.26 3.27
C THR A 292 25.29 -22.06 3.91
N ARG A 293 25.88 -21.18 3.10
CA ARG A 293 26.50 -19.92 3.55
C ARG A 293 25.55 -18.72 3.44
N PHE A 294 24.26 -18.95 3.23
CA PHE A 294 23.30 -17.85 3.15
C PHE A 294 23.10 -17.23 4.53
N GLU A 295 23.12 -15.90 4.58
CA GLU A 295 22.88 -15.12 5.80
C GLU A 295 21.40 -15.21 6.24
N GLU A 296 20.49 -15.28 5.27
CA GLU A 296 19.04 -15.24 5.52
C GLU A 296 18.26 -15.87 4.36
N PHE A 297 17.07 -16.42 4.68
CA PHE A 297 16.05 -16.84 3.73
C PHE A 297 14.86 -15.89 3.85
N ALA A 298 14.41 -15.30 2.74
CA ALA A 298 13.37 -14.28 2.78
C ALA A 298 12.49 -14.25 1.52
N PHE A 299 11.30 -13.65 1.62
CA PHE A 299 10.56 -13.18 0.45
C PHE A 299 11.08 -11.79 0.03
N PRO A 300 11.16 -11.47 -1.27
CA PRO A 300 11.51 -10.12 -1.71
C PRO A 300 10.38 -9.13 -1.38
N ILE A 301 10.72 -7.85 -1.28
CA ILE A 301 9.73 -6.78 -1.14
C ILE A 301 8.89 -6.73 -2.42
N GLU A 302 7.57 -6.79 -2.26
CA GLU A 302 6.61 -6.80 -3.37
C GLU A 302 6.47 -5.41 -3.99
N ASP A 303 6.60 -5.35 -5.31
CA ASP A 303 6.43 -4.12 -6.11
C ASP A 303 5.62 -4.42 -7.36
N TYR A 304 4.30 -4.47 -7.16
CA TYR A 304 3.37 -4.83 -8.23
C TYR A 304 3.36 -3.81 -9.38
N ALA A 305 3.52 -2.52 -9.08
CA ALA A 305 3.54 -1.48 -10.10
C ALA A 305 4.77 -1.63 -11.00
N GLU A 306 5.96 -1.85 -10.44
CA GLU A 306 7.17 -2.10 -11.23
C GLU A 306 7.08 -3.39 -12.03
N PHE A 307 6.48 -4.45 -11.47
CA PHE A 307 6.18 -5.67 -12.21
C PHE A 307 5.30 -5.38 -13.44
N GLN A 308 4.19 -4.66 -13.28
CA GLN A 308 3.29 -4.33 -14.40
C GLN A 308 3.96 -3.43 -15.45
N ARG A 309 4.72 -2.41 -15.00
CA ARG A 309 5.50 -1.53 -15.87
C ARG A 309 6.47 -2.32 -16.77
N ARG A 310 7.18 -3.29 -16.18
CA ARG A 310 8.11 -4.15 -16.92
C ARG A 310 7.41 -5.18 -17.80
N LYS A 311 6.33 -5.79 -17.30
CA LYS A 311 5.53 -6.75 -18.07
C LYS A 311 4.96 -6.11 -19.35
N ALA A 312 4.47 -4.88 -19.26
CA ALA A 312 4.00 -4.13 -20.43
C ALA A 312 5.11 -3.93 -21.48
N LEU A 313 6.33 -3.56 -21.04
CA LEU A 313 7.49 -3.40 -21.91
C LEU A 313 7.92 -4.72 -22.57
N LEU A 314 7.79 -5.84 -21.86
CA LEU A 314 8.29 -7.15 -22.29
C LEU A 314 7.23 -8.02 -22.99
N GLY A 315 6.00 -7.53 -23.18
CA GLY A 315 4.90 -8.32 -23.73
C GLY A 315 5.13 -8.87 -25.14
N SER A 316 5.90 -8.17 -25.99
CA SER A 316 6.28 -8.68 -27.32
C SER A 316 7.35 -9.79 -27.22
N PRO A 317 8.49 -9.61 -26.54
CA PRO A 317 9.45 -10.67 -26.23
C PRO A 317 8.82 -11.94 -25.65
N VAL A 318 7.97 -11.81 -24.61
CA VAL A 318 7.30 -12.95 -23.96
C VAL A 318 6.46 -13.75 -24.95
N ARG A 319 5.65 -13.08 -25.77
CA ARG A 319 4.82 -13.74 -26.80
C ARG A 319 5.66 -14.50 -27.83
N ARG A 320 6.78 -13.92 -28.27
CA ARG A 320 7.69 -14.57 -29.23
C ARG A 320 8.32 -15.83 -28.64
N ILE A 321 8.84 -15.77 -27.42
CA ILE A 321 9.44 -16.93 -26.74
C ILE A 321 8.40 -18.02 -26.52
N LEU A 322 7.21 -17.66 -26.03
CA LEU A 322 6.12 -18.60 -25.81
C LEU A 322 5.70 -19.32 -27.09
N HIS A 323 5.62 -18.61 -28.22
CA HIS A 323 5.32 -19.21 -29.52
C HIS A 323 6.38 -20.24 -29.94
N GLN A 324 7.67 -19.89 -29.83
CA GLN A 324 8.77 -20.80 -30.17
C GLN A 324 8.79 -22.04 -29.27
N LEU A 325 8.59 -21.88 -27.96
CA LEU A 325 8.56 -23.01 -27.01
C LEU A 325 7.35 -23.92 -27.22
N ARG A 326 6.18 -23.37 -27.59
CA ARG A 326 5.02 -24.16 -27.97
C ARG A 326 5.30 -24.98 -29.22
N LEU A 327 5.94 -24.40 -30.24
CA LEU A 327 6.37 -25.14 -31.43
C LEU A 327 7.35 -26.26 -31.05
N LEU A 328 8.35 -25.99 -30.22
CA LEU A 328 9.33 -27.00 -29.81
C LEU A 328 8.73 -28.14 -28.98
N LYS A 329 7.81 -27.85 -28.05
CA LYS A 329 7.06 -28.91 -27.34
C LYS A 329 6.25 -29.77 -28.30
N ASN A 330 5.71 -29.19 -29.37
CA ASN A 330 5.01 -29.92 -30.42
C ASN A 330 5.95 -30.69 -31.35
N VAL A 331 7.22 -30.30 -31.49
CA VAL A 331 8.21 -30.97 -32.35
C VAL A 331 9.01 -32.06 -31.62
N SER A 332 9.21 -31.92 -30.31
CA SER A 332 10.05 -32.83 -29.49
C SER A 332 9.27 -33.94 -28.78
N GLY A 333 7.94 -33.81 -28.71
CA GLY A 333 7.03 -34.95 -28.63
C GLY A 333 6.50 -35.17 -30.03
N GLU A 334 6.58 -36.39 -30.55
CA GLU A 334 6.09 -36.73 -31.89
C GLU A 334 4.77 -36.03 -32.19
N ASP A 335 4.76 -35.29 -33.30
CA ASP A 335 3.57 -34.70 -33.86
C ASP A 335 2.71 -35.83 -34.47
N PHE A 336 2.10 -36.67 -33.62
CA PHE A 336 1.07 -37.62 -34.05
C PHE A 336 -0.19 -36.90 -34.58
N LYS A 337 -0.27 -35.57 -34.43
CA LYS A 337 -1.46 -34.74 -34.64
C LYS A 337 -1.69 -34.25 -36.07
N GLN A 338 -0.99 -34.77 -37.07
CA GLN A 338 -1.41 -34.55 -38.47
C GLN A 338 -1.80 -35.81 -39.24
N GLU A 339 -1.56 -37.03 -38.73
CA GLU A 339 -1.89 -38.25 -39.49
C GLU A 339 -2.55 -39.39 -38.68
N SER A 340 -2.71 -39.29 -37.36
CA SER A 340 -3.46 -40.33 -36.64
C SER A 340 -4.17 -39.87 -35.36
N GLY A 341 -5.46 -40.17 -35.31
CA GLY A 341 -6.36 -40.14 -34.17
C GLY A 341 -7.65 -40.86 -34.56
N PHE A 342 -8.56 -41.15 -33.61
CA PHE A 342 -9.87 -41.66 -33.97
C PHE A 342 -10.62 -40.58 -34.77
N VAL A 343 -10.89 -40.90 -36.02
CA VAL A 343 -11.62 -40.06 -36.95
C VAL A 343 -13.09 -40.08 -36.53
N ASP A 344 -13.68 -38.91 -36.32
CA ASP A 344 -15.13 -38.81 -36.29
C ASP A 344 -15.63 -39.07 -37.72
N LEU A 345 -16.08 -40.32 -37.98
CA LEU A 345 -16.46 -40.76 -39.31
C LEU A 345 -17.56 -39.87 -39.92
N GLN A 346 -18.45 -39.28 -39.11
CA GLN A 346 -19.52 -38.42 -39.62
C GLN A 346 -18.98 -37.08 -40.11
N GLU A 347 -18.09 -36.45 -39.34
CA GLU A 347 -17.44 -35.19 -39.69
C GLU A 347 -16.46 -35.38 -40.87
N ALA A 348 -15.70 -36.47 -40.89
CA ALA A 348 -14.78 -36.79 -41.98
C ALA A 348 -15.47 -37.06 -43.31
N ILE A 349 -16.62 -37.74 -43.31
CA ILE A 349 -17.43 -37.94 -44.51
C ILE A 349 -17.93 -36.59 -45.05
N GLN A 350 -18.34 -35.66 -44.18
CA GLN A 350 -18.76 -34.31 -44.60
C GLN A 350 -17.61 -33.48 -45.19
N VAL A 351 -16.42 -33.56 -44.60
CA VAL A 351 -15.23 -32.82 -45.09
C VAL A 351 -14.78 -33.34 -46.46
N ILE A 352 -14.78 -34.66 -46.67
CA ILE A 352 -14.46 -35.27 -47.97
C ILE A 352 -15.53 -34.93 -49.01
N ALA A 353 -16.82 -35.01 -48.66
CA ALA A 353 -17.92 -34.70 -49.56
C ALA A 353 -17.95 -33.23 -49.99
N SER A 354 -17.46 -32.33 -49.16
CA SER A 354 -17.41 -30.88 -49.43
C SER A 354 -16.13 -30.42 -50.13
N LYS A 355 -15.14 -31.30 -50.38
CA LYS A 355 -13.79 -30.95 -50.88
C LYS A 355 -13.11 -29.83 -50.09
N SER A 356 -13.45 -29.70 -48.81
CA SER A 356 -12.90 -28.71 -47.90
C SER A 356 -11.59 -29.23 -47.30
N GLN A 357 -10.52 -28.42 -47.28
CA GLN A 357 -9.29 -28.73 -46.53
C GLN A 357 -9.48 -28.38 -45.04
N ARG A 358 -10.27 -29.18 -44.33
CA ARG A 358 -10.56 -29.02 -42.90
C ARG A 358 -9.91 -30.17 -42.11
N THR A 359 -9.24 -29.84 -41.01
CA THR A 359 -8.47 -30.78 -40.17
C THR A 359 -9.10 -31.04 -38.80
N ASP A 360 -10.34 -30.59 -38.60
CA ASP A 360 -11.10 -30.66 -37.35
C ASP A 360 -11.83 -32.00 -37.10
N ILE A 361 -11.54 -33.01 -37.93
CA ILE A 361 -12.16 -34.35 -37.92
C ILE A 361 -11.59 -35.32 -36.87
N PHE A 362 -10.60 -34.89 -36.09
CA PHE A 362 -9.93 -35.71 -35.07
C PHE A 362 -10.38 -35.30 -33.66
N VAL A 363 -11.04 -36.23 -32.95
CA VAL A 363 -11.43 -36.02 -31.55
C VAL A 363 -10.21 -36.21 -30.64
N ARG A 364 -9.97 -35.24 -29.75
CA ARG A 364 -8.78 -35.18 -28.88
C ARG A 364 -8.88 -36.22 -27.75
N GLU A 365 -8.00 -37.21 -27.74
CA GLU A 365 -7.64 -37.88 -26.48
C GLU A 365 -6.84 -36.91 -25.61
N GLU A 366 -7.15 -36.94 -24.32
CA GLU A 366 -6.57 -36.07 -23.31
C GLU A 366 -5.05 -36.20 -23.26
N LEU A 367 -4.40 -35.04 -23.40
CA LEU A 367 -2.99 -34.74 -23.17
C LEU A 367 -2.21 -35.79 -22.34
N GLN A 368 -1.51 -36.73 -23.00
CA GLN A 368 -0.27 -37.28 -22.46
C GLN A 368 0.74 -36.12 -22.35
N THR A 369 0.69 -35.41 -21.24
CA THR A 369 1.64 -34.35 -20.91
C THR A 369 2.76 -34.97 -20.12
N ARG A 370 4.00 -34.90 -20.63
CA ARG A 370 5.19 -35.07 -19.78
C ARG A 370 5.02 -34.12 -18.58
N GLU A 371 5.09 -34.67 -17.38
CA GLU A 371 5.10 -33.88 -16.15
C GLU A 371 6.44 -33.12 -16.08
N ASP A 372 6.46 -31.91 -16.63
CA ASP A 372 7.63 -31.04 -16.57
C ASP A 372 7.61 -30.24 -15.25
N ALA A 373 8.68 -30.36 -14.46
CA ALA A 373 8.89 -29.53 -13.27
C ALA A 373 10.02 -28.52 -13.51
N TRP A 374 9.76 -27.21 -13.31
CA TRP A 374 10.74 -26.15 -13.55
C TRP A 374 11.17 -25.49 -12.25
N SER A 375 12.48 -25.38 -12.02
CA SER A 375 13.03 -24.53 -10.97
C SER A 375 13.88 -23.43 -11.61
N ILE A 376 13.44 -22.19 -11.48
CA ILE A 376 14.10 -21.03 -12.07
C ILE A 376 14.95 -20.37 -10.98
N LEU A 377 16.27 -20.45 -11.09
CA LEU A 377 17.20 -19.84 -10.14
C LEU A 377 17.90 -18.64 -10.77
N ILE A 378 17.80 -17.48 -10.13
CA ILE A 378 18.37 -16.22 -10.62
C ILE A 378 19.48 -15.75 -9.70
N ASP A 379 20.65 -15.54 -10.27
CA ASP A 379 21.73 -14.83 -9.58
C ASP A 379 21.37 -13.34 -9.44
N ALA A 380 21.35 -12.84 -8.20
CA ALA A 380 21.09 -11.45 -7.83
C ALA A 380 22.33 -10.76 -7.23
N SER A 381 23.52 -11.34 -7.42
CA SER A 381 24.79 -10.80 -6.94
C SER A 381 25.22 -9.54 -7.68
N GLN A 382 26.12 -8.76 -7.06
CA GLN A 382 26.62 -7.51 -7.62
C GLN A 382 27.39 -7.68 -8.94
N SER A 383 27.84 -8.90 -9.27
CA SER A 383 28.48 -9.22 -10.56
C SER A 383 27.58 -8.91 -11.77
N LEU A 384 26.26 -8.88 -11.55
CA LEU A 384 25.24 -8.54 -12.55
C LEU A 384 24.77 -7.07 -12.47
N ASN A 385 25.48 -6.19 -11.72
CA ASN A 385 25.13 -4.77 -11.61
C ASN A 385 25.01 -4.08 -12.97
N MET A 386 25.87 -4.44 -13.94
CA MET A 386 25.84 -3.88 -15.29
C MET A 386 24.60 -4.32 -16.10
N PHE A 387 23.87 -5.34 -15.65
CA PHE A 387 22.70 -5.93 -16.32
C PHE A 387 21.43 -5.89 -15.48
N LYS A 388 21.39 -5.15 -14.36
CA LYS A 388 20.26 -5.13 -13.40
C LYS A 388 18.89 -4.90 -14.04
N GLY A 389 18.81 -4.06 -15.09
CA GLY A 389 17.60 -3.84 -15.86
C GLY A 389 17.17 -5.06 -16.67
N GLU A 390 18.14 -5.69 -17.35
CA GLU A 390 17.97 -6.83 -18.25
C GLU A 390 17.69 -8.13 -17.50
N VAL A 391 18.39 -8.41 -16.39
CA VAL A 391 18.20 -9.62 -15.57
C VAL A 391 16.77 -9.68 -15.01
N ARG A 392 16.25 -8.56 -14.51
CA ARG A 392 14.85 -8.46 -14.08
C ARG A 392 13.88 -8.68 -15.24
N GLY A 393 14.22 -8.21 -16.43
CA GLY A 393 13.40 -8.45 -17.62
C GLY A 393 13.40 -9.92 -18.05
N ILE A 394 14.55 -10.58 -18.03
CA ILE A 394 14.69 -12.01 -18.29
C ILE A 394 13.89 -12.81 -17.26
N ALA A 395 14.02 -12.47 -15.97
CA ALA A 395 13.27 -13.10 -14.88
C ALA A 395 11.75 -13.03 -15.11
N ILE A 396 11.22 -11.85 -15.43
CA ILE A 396 9.79 -11.66 -15.75
C ILE A 396 9.39 -12.45 -16.99
N CYS A 397 10.24 -12.47 -18.03
CA CYS A 397 9.97 -13.24 -19.22
C CYS A 397 9.87 -14.75 -18.91
N LEU A 398 10.82 -15.30 -18.16
CA LEU A 398 10.82 -16.70 -17.76
C LEU A 398 9.61 -17.04 -16.88
N ALA A 399 9.29 -16.19 -15.91
CA ALA A 399 8.12 -16.37 -15.06
C ALA A 399 6.80 -16.39 -15.86
N GLU A 400 6.61 -15.43 -16.78
CA GLU A 400 5.40 -15.37 -17.61
C GLU A 400 5.31 -16.54 -18.59
N VAL A 401 6.44 -16.97 -19.16
CA VAL A 401 6.48 -18.17 -20.01
C VAL A 401 6.15 -19.42 -19.22
N ALA A 402 6.76 -19.62 -18.04
CA ALA A 402 6.49 -20.77 -17.17
C ALA A 402 5.00 -20.82 -16.78
N ARG A 403 4.45 -19.69 -16.33
CA ARG A 403 3.02 -19.54 -15.98
C ARG A 403 2.08 -19.91 -17.14
N LEU A 404 2.45 -19.58 -18.38
CA LEU A 404 1.61 -19.80 -19.57
C LEU A 404 1.84 -21.15 -20.27
N LEU A 405 2.97 -21.81 -20.01
CA LEU A 405 3.37 -23.06 -20.65
C LEU A 405 3.10 -24.29 -19.77
N ILE A 406 3.25 -24.15 -18.45
CA ILE A 406 3.08 -25.23 -17.48
C ILE A 406 1.64 -25.20 -16.98
N LEU A 407 0.90 -26.29 -17.18
CA LEU A 407 -0.51 -26.38 -16.78
C LEU A 407 -0.66 -26.48 -15.26
N ASN A 408 0.16 -27.33 -14.62
CA ASN A 408 0.19 -27.47 -13.17
C ASN A 408 1.09 -26.38 -12.56
N GLN A 409 0.48 -25.37 -11.93
CA GLN A 409 1.24 -24.27 -11.32
C GLN A 409 2.09 -24.71 -10.12
N ASN A 410 1.83 -25.91 -9.59
CA ASN A 410 2.64 -26.51 -8.52
C ASN A 410 3.88 -27.24 -9.06
N SER A 411 4.03 -27.30 -10.39
CA SER A 411 5.20 -27.88 -11.07
C SER A 411 6.25 -26.82 -11.42
N TRP A 412 6.16 -25.59 -10.92
CA TRP A 412 7.27 -24.66 -11.07
C TRP A 412 7.47 -23.72 -9.89
N GLY A 413 8.73 -23.40 -9.63
CA GLY A 413 9.18 -22.48 -8.60
C GLY A 413 10.20 -21.50 -9.16
N MET A 414 10.35 -20.37 -8.48
CA MET A 414 11.25 -19.29 -8.86
C MET A 414 11.95 -18.73 -7.63
N TYR A 415 13.27 -18.63 -7.73
CA TYR A 415 14.15 -18.29 -6.62
C TYR A 415 15.23 -17.33 -7.10
N ALA A 416 15.71 -16.49 -6.20
CA ALA A 416 16.88 -15.65 -6.45
C ALA A 416 17.87 -15.75 -5.30
N PHE A 417 19.15 -15.50 -5.57
CA PHE A 417 20.16 -15.59 -4.51
C PHE A 417 21.26 -14.53 -4.63
N ASN A 418 21.75 -14.09 -3.49
CA ASN A 418 23.00 -13.36 -3.31
C ASN A 418 23.64 -13.84 -1.99
N ASN A 419 23.94 -12.95 -1.03
CA ASN A 419 24.22 -13.37 0.35
C ASN A 419 22.99 -13.97 1.06
N LYS A 420 21.79 -13.66 0.57
CA LYS A 420 20.50 -14.19 1.03
C LYS A 420 19.89 -15.06 -0.05
N PHE A 421 19.01 -15.98 0.36
CA PHE A 421 18.19 -16.77 -0.55
C PHE A 421 16.76 -16.23 -0.56
N TYR A 422 16.28 -15.84 -1.74
CA TYR A 422 14.97 -15.27 -1.95
C TYR A 422 14.02 -16.28 -2.58
N ILE A 423 12.88 -16.50 -1.94
CA ILE A 423 11.76 -17.24 -2.53
C ILE A 423 10.87 -16.22 -3.24
N ILE A 424 10.82 -16.28 -4.58
CA ILE A 424 9.94 -15.42 -5.39
C ILE A 424 8.60 -16.11 -5.59
N LYS A 425 8.64 -17.43 -5.88
CA LYS A 425 7.49 -18.32 -5.97
C LYS A 425 7.89 -19.72 -5.51
N ASP A 426 7.19 -20.27 -4.54
CA ASP A 426 7.32 -21.66 -4.12
C ASP A 426 6.47 -22.63 -4.98
N LEU A 427 6.85 -23.91 -4.98
CA LEU A 427 6.10 -24.97 -5.68
C LEU A 427 4.70 -25.20 -5.09
N THR A 428 4.46 -24.84 -3.84
CA THR A 428 3.12 -24.92 -3.23
C THR A 428 2.23 -23.73 -3.58
N GLU A 429 2.80 -22.65 -4.11
CA GLU A 429 2.08 -21.44 -4.49
C GLU A 429 1.50 -21.57 -5.91
N ARG A 430 0.30 -21.00 -6.12
CA ARG A 430 -0.35 -21.02 -7.44
C ARG A 430 0.19 -19.96 -8.39
N TYR A 431 0.80 -18.89 -7.87
CA TYR A 431 1.22 -17.72 -8.63
C TYR A 431 2.55 -17.20 -8.16
#